data_AF-A0A4Y9P6W7-F1
#
_entry.id   AF-A0A4Y9P6W7-F1
#
_cell.length_a   1.000
_cell.length_b   1.000
_cell.length_c   1.000
_cell.angle_alpha   90.00
_cell.angle_beta   90.00
_cell.angle_gamma   90.00
#
_symmetry.space_group_name_H-M   'P 1'
#
loop_
_entity.id
_entity.type
_entity.pdbx_description
1 polymer ?
#
loop_
_entity_poly.entity_id
_entity_poly.type
_entity_poly.pdbx_seq_one_letter_code
_entity_poly.pdbx_strand_id
1 'polypeptide(L)'
;MLIAAVVLCLVAAGIGVAWYLQRPQGIEDDASSVAFGAPLSEAAPGPGDADAAQEADGNASASASATPSRSSATTTPAGPTVTPEQQALVELETLRTESLPRLVLDGRWVAQVASKSVGITDPLQSAANGTHTFYAVDILAESRAAVASVSDSSVLVLRSTDFGKRSVAADGQAYWITLVDVGFTSSDQVKSWCASTYPTLTAEQLANACAARTLTSPHD
;
A
#
# COMPACT_ATOMS: atom_id res chain seq x y z
N MET A 1 63.37 14.74 17.67
CA MET A 1 62.54 14.12 18.72
C MET A 1 61.26 13.64 18.04
N LEU A 2 61.13 12.43 17.49
CA LEU A 2 61.31 11.05 17.99
C LEU A 2 60.06 10.56 18.79
N ILE A 3 59.15 9.87 18.06
CA ILE A 3 58.35 8.65 18.44
C ILE A 3 57.28 8.85 19.54
N ALA A 4 55.96 8.62 19.37
CA ALA A 4 55.17 7.35 19.31
C ALA A 4 53.75 7.71 19.88
N ALA A 5 52.64 6.98 19.81
CA ALA A 5 52.13 5.80 19.09
C ALA A 5 50.75 5.45 19.75
N VAL A 6 49.85 4.79 18.99
CA VAL A 6 48.92 3.71 19.45
C VAL A 6 47.74 4.14 20.36
N VAL A 7 46.49 4.24 19.87
CA VAL A 7 45.47 3.17 19.64
C VAL A 7 45.20 2.30 20.88
N LEU A 8 43.93 2.23 21.32
CA LEU A 8 43.15 1.01 21.67
C LEU A 8 42.20 1.15 22.90
N CYS A 9 40.89 1.14 22.59
CA CYS A 9 39.76 0.43 23.23
C CYS A 9 39.36 0.50 24.73
N LEU A 10 38.06 0.83 24.87
CA LEU A 10 36.97 0.05 25.53
C LEU A 10 36.65 0.20 27.04
N VAL A 11 35.38 0.62 27.24
CA VAL A 11 34.31 0.06 28.12
C VAL A 11 34.20 0.53 29.58
N ALA A 12 33.03 1.13 29.88
CA ALA A 12 32.07 0.75 30.94
C ALA A 12 30.76 1.54 30.70
N ALA A 13 29.56 1.00 30.45
CA ALA A 13 28.73 -0.03 31.10
C ALA A 13 27.80 0.51 32.22
N GLY A 14 26.48 0.18 32.09
CA GLY A 14 25.42 0.27 33.11
C GLY A 14 24.48 1.48 32.92
N ILE A 15 23.15 1.37 32.87
CA ILE A 15 22.23 0.55 33.68
C ILE A 15 20.96 0.24 32.84
N GLY A 16 20.43 -0.99 32.93
CA GLY A 16 19.11 -1.32 32.38
C GLY A 16 18.79 -2.81 32.20
N VAL A 17 19.23 -3.66 33.13
CA VAL A 17 18.95 -5.10 33.17
C VAL A 17 17.51 -5.34 33.61
N ALA A 18 16.75 -6.14 32.86
CA ALA A 18 16.02 -7.32 33.35
C ALA A 18 14.99 -7.77 32.30
N TRP A 19 15.23 -8.92 31.67
CA TRP A 19 14.27 -9.99 31.37
C TRP A 19 14.98 -10.98 30.44
N TYR A 20 16.00 -11.64 31.00
CA TYR A 20 16.62 -12.81 30.41
C TYR A 20 16.69 -13.88 31.49
N LEU A 21 15.63 -14.68 31.61
CA LEU A 21 15.68 -16.08 32.00
C LEU A 21 14.37 -16.71 31.49
N GLN A 22 14.51 -17.61 30.49
CA GLN A 22 13.71 -18.78 30.13
C GLN A 22 13.79 -19.00 28.60
N ARG A 23 14.89 -19.61 28.13
CA ARG A 23 14.91 -20.37 26.86
C ARG A 23 15.15 -21.83 27.21
N PRO A 24 14.22 -22.75 26.90
CA PRO A 24 14.58 -24.09 26.49
C PRO A 24 14.99 -24.07 25.01
N GLN A 25 16.05 -24.81 24.71
CA GLN A 25 16.56 -25.06 23.37
C GLN A 25 15.63 -26.02 22.62
N GLY A 26 15.54 -25.88 21.30
CA GLY A 26 14.98 -26.94 20.47
C GLY A 26 14.60 -26.54 19.05
N ILE A 27 15.34 -27.14 18.11
CA ILE A 27 14.96 -27.54 16.75
C ILE A 27 15.19 -26.51 15.63
N GLU A 28 16.29 -26.79 14.92
CA GLU A 28 16.55 -26.46 13.53
C GLU A 28 15.46 -27.09 12.65
N ASP A 29 14.83 -26.35 11.74
CA ASP A 29 14.29 -26.91 10.50
C ASP A 29 14.08 -25.82 9.43
N ASP A 30 14.83 -26.04 8.35
CA ASP A 30 14.58 -25.83 6.93
C ASP A 30 13.89 -24.58 6.35
N ALA A 31 14.52 -24.12 5.27
CA ALA A 31 13.99 -23.13 4.37
C ALA A 31 12.75 -23.68 3.65
N SER A 32 11.66 -22.94 3.67
CA SER A 32 10.59 -23.14 2.69
C SER A 32 9.92 -21.82 2.36
N SER A 33 10.35 -21.31 1.22
CA SER A 33 9.60 -20.40 0.36
C SER A 33 8.16 -20.89 0.17
N VAL A 34 7.19 -20.14 0.68
CA VAL A 34 5.78 -20.32 0.33
C VAL A 34 5.34 -19.15 -0.54
N ALA A 35 5.30 -19.42 -1.84
CA ALA A 35 4.50 -18.70 -2.81
C ALA A 35 3.02 -19.02 -2.55
N PHE A 36 2.15 -18.02 -2.50
CA PHE A 36 0.70 -18.24 -2.49
C PHE A 36 0.05 -17.54 -3.68
N GLY A 37 -0.46 -18.37 -4.59
CA GLY A 37 -1.32 -18.00 -5.70
C GLY A 37 -2.25 -19.16 -6.08
N ALA A 38 -3.52 -19.06 -5.62
CA ALA A 38 -4.81 -19.49 -6.22
C ALA A 38 -5.02 -20.96 -6.69
N PRO A 39 -6.22 -21.41 -7.14
CA PRO A 39 -7.63 -20.92 -6.98
C PRO A 39 -8.65 -22.05 -6.63
N LEU A 40 -9.96 -21.71 -6.56
CA LEU A 40 -11.15 -22.37 -7.19
C LEU A 40 -12.44 -21.98 -6.40
N SER A 41 -13.38 -21.18 -6.95
CA SER A 41 -14.58 -21.55 -7.76
C SER A 41 -15.42 -22.68 -7.13
N GLU A 42 -16.72 -22.52 -6.91
CA GLU A 42 -17.77 -22.63 -7.94
C GLU A 42 -19.15 -22.11 -7.44
N ALA A 43 -20.01 -21.82 -8.41
CA ALA A 43 -21.26 -21.06 -8.52
C ALA A 43 -22.55 -21.51 -7.76
N ALA A 44 -23.50 -20.56 -7.76
CA ALA A 44 -24.94 -20.64 -7.41
C ALA A 44 -25.79 -21.46 -8.41
N PRO A 45 -27.10 -21.71 -8.14
CA PRO A 45 -28.18 -20.83 -8.69
C PRO A 45 -29.47 -20.67 -7.83
N GLY A 46 -30.30 -19.64 -8.12
CA GLY A 46 -31.66 -19.36 -7.54
C GLY A 46 -32.79 -20.21 -8.18
N PRO A 47 -34.08 -19.77 -8.34
CA PRO A 47 -34.89 -18.64 -7.84
C PRO A 47 -36.29 -19.06 -7.27
N GLY A 48 -37.21 -18.13 -6.92
CA GLY A 48 -38.64 -18.47 -6.68
C GLY A 48 -39.55 -17.38 -6.08
N ASP A 49 -40.71 -17.18 -6.71
CA ASP A 49 -41.69 -16.07 -6.73
C ASP A 49 -42.71 -15.88 -5.56
N ALA A 50 -43.32 -14.66 -5.55
CA ALA A 50 -44.70 -14.22 -5.21
C ALA A 50 -45.33 -14.59 -3.84
N ASP A 51 -46.32 -13.93 -3.21
CA ASP A 51 -47.37 -12.92 -3.47
C ASP A 51 -47.81 -12.44 -2.04
N ALA A 52 -48.26 -11.21 -1.75
CA ALA A 52 -49.69 -10.87 -1.72
C ALA A 52 -49.94 -9.46 -1.17
N ALA A 53 -51.05 -8.89 -1.63
CA ALA A 53 -51.54 -7.52 -1.52
C ALA A 53 -52.20 -7.12 -0.18
N GLN A 54 -52.38 -5.80 0.01
CA GLN A 54 -53.52 -5.24 0.75
C GLN A 54 -53.93 -3.85 0.22
N GLU A 55 -55.22 -3.74 -0.10
CA GLU A 55 -56.03 -2.54 -0.45
C GLU A 55 -56.17 -1.61 0.79
N ALA A 56 -56.65 -0.35 0.78
CA ALA A 56 -57.64 0.34 -0.04
C ALA A 56 -57.63 1.88 0.21
N ASP A 57 -58.16 2.60 -0.78
CA ASP A 57 -59.03 3.81 -0.77
C ASP A 57 -58.71 5.11 0.00
N GLY A 58 -58.83 6.23 -0.74
CA GLY A 58 -58.87 7.59 -0.18
C GLY A 58 -59.07 8.69 -1.24
N ASN A 59 -60.29 8.82 -1.73
CA ASN A 59 -60.79 9.82 -2.70
C ASN A 59 -60.78 11.28 -2.17
N ALA A 60 -60.25 12.25 -2.94
CA ALA A 60 -60.94 13.50 -3.33
C ALA A 60 -60.05 14.48 -4.14
N SER A 61 -60.70 15.13 -5.11
CA SER A 61 -60.17 15.97 -6.18
C SER A 61 -60.14 17.47 -5.83
N ALA A 62 -59.16 18.23 -6.37
CA ALA A 62 -59.33 19.65 -6.70
C ALA A 62 -58.27 20.16 -7.70
N SER A 63 -58.75 20.77 -8.79
CA SER A 63 -58.04 21.36 -9.92
C SER A 63 -57.14 22.55 -9.58
N ALA A 64 -55.98 22.63 -10.23
CA ALA A 64 -55.41 23.88 -10.72
C ALA A 64 -54.51 23.62 -11.95
N SER A 65 -54.99 24.01 -13.13
CA SER A 65 -54.17 24.11 -14.35
C SER A 65 -53.14 25.22 -14.19
N ALA A 66 -51.86 24.85 -14.18
CA ALA A 66 -50.77 25.74 -14.54
C ALA A 66 -49.94 25.03 -15.61
N THR A 67 -49.88 25.60 -16.80
CA THR A 67 -49.03 25.13 -17.89
C THR A 67 -47.64 25.76 -17.70
N PRO A 68 -46.58 25.04 -17.33
CA PRO A 68 -45.24 25.56 -17.48
C PRO A 68 -44.84 25.38 -18.94
N SER A 69 -44.51 26.50 -19.60
CA SER A 69 -43.84 26.50 -20.89
C SER A 69 -42.65 25.54 -20.84
N ARG A 70 -42.64 24.55 -21.73
CA ARG A 70 -41.47 23.68 -21.93
C ARG A 70 -40.37 24.53 -22.54
N SER A 71 -39.57 25.18 -21.70
CA SER A 71 -38.23 25.60 -22.12
C SER A 71 -37.49 24.33 -22.51
N SER A 72 -37.26 24.16 -23.82
CA SER A 72 -36.32 23.18 -24.33
C SER A 72 -34.95 23.52 -23.75
N ALA A 73 -34.60 22.90 -22.63
CA ALA A 73 -33.25 22.93 -22.12
C ALA A 73 -32.38 22.27 -23.19
N THR A 74 -31.54 23.07 -23.84
CA THR A 74 -30.44 22.57 -24.65
C THR A 74 -29.54 21.77 -23.70
N THR A 75 -29.65 20.44 -23.76
CA THR A 75 -28.74 19.54 -23.05
C THR A 75 -27.39 19.66 -23.74
N THR A 76 -26.56 20.59 -23.25
CA THR A 76 -25.13 20.60 -23.56
C THR A 76 -24.60 19.22 -23.19
N PRO A 77 -23.96 18.47 -24.11
CA PRO A 77 -23.38 17.19 -23.77
C PRO A 77 -22.39 17.40 -22.62
N ALA A 78 -22.63 16.74 -21.49
CA ALA A 78 -21.65 16.69 -20.42
C ALA A 78 -20.38 16.07 -21.00
N GLY A 79 -19.26 16.78 -20.91
CA GLY A 79 -17.95 16.21 -21.23
C GLY A 79 -17.71 14.95 -20.39
N PRO A 80 -16.79 14.07 -20.81
CA PRO A 80 -16.51 12.85 -20.05
C PRO A 80 -16.05 13.20 -18.63
N THR A 81 -16.81 12.78 -17.62
CA THR A 81 -16.42 12.89 -16.21
C THR A 81 -15.40 11.80 -15.91
N VAL A 82 -14.15 12.17 -15.64
CA VAL A 82 -13.12 11.25 -15.15
C VAL A 82 -13.47 10.86 -13.71
N THR A 83 -13.41 9.56 -13.40
CA THR A 83 -13.69 9.07 -12.04
C THR A 83 -12.50 9.34 -11.11
N PRO A 84 -12.71 9.46 -9.79
CA PRO A 84 -11.61 9.60 -8.83
C PRO A 84 -10.56 8.50 -8.93
N GLU A 85 -10.98 7.25 -9.19
CA GLU A 85 -10.06 6.12 -9.37
C GLU A 85 -9.16 6.31 -10.59
N GLN A 86 -9.72 6.75 -11.72
CA GLN A 86 -8.96 6.99 -12.92
C GLN A 86 -8.00 8.17 -12.76
N GLN A 87 -8.42 9.22 -12.05
CA GLN A 87 -7.55 10.33 -11.69
C GLN A 87 -6.39 9.86 -10.79
N ALA A 88 -6.67 9.03 -9.79
CA ALA A 88 -5.63 8.53 -8.89
C ALA A 88 -4.58 7.67 -9.62
N LEU A 89 -5.00 6.87 -10.61
CA LEU A 89 -4.07 6.13 -11.46
C LEU A 89 -3.16 7.05 -12.30
N VAL A 90 -3.71 8.14 -12.84
CA VAL A 90 -2.91 9.14 -13.57
C VAL A 90 -1.90 9.82 -12.64
N GLU A 91 -2.30 10.13 -11.41
CA GLU A 91 -1.42 10.74 -10.41
C GLU A 91 -0.32 9.76 -9.95
N LEU A 92 -0.62 8.48 -9.74
CA LEU A 92 0.39 7.45 -9.46
C LEU A 92 1.40 7.29 -10.59
N GLU A 93 0.95 7.32 -11.85
CA GLU A 93 1.85 7.24 -13.01
C GLU A 93 2.73 8.50 -13.14
N THR A 94 2.19 9.66 -12.76
CA THR A 94 2.95 10.91 -12.68
C THR A 94 4.07 10.81 -11.64
N LEU A 95 3.75 10.35 -10.42
CA LEU A 95 4.73 10.12 -9.35
C LEU A 95 5.80 9.12 -9.76
N ARG A 96 5.42 8.08 -10.51
CA ARG A 96 6.38 7.13 -11.09
C ARG A 96 7.32 7.79 -12.09
N THR A 97 6.77 8.56 -13.03
CA THR A 97 7.56 9.26 -14.03
C THR A 97 8.56 10.22 -13.39
N GLU A 98 8.20 10.88 -12.29
CA GLU A 98 9.10 11.74 -11.50
C GLU A 98 10.12 10.96 -10.66
N SER A 99 9.82 9.71 -10.31
CA SER A 99 10.71 8.83 -9.55
C SER A 99 11.77 8.18 -10.42
N LEU A 100 11.44 7.81 -11.66
CA LEU A 100 12.35 7.08 -12.55
C LEU A 100 13.71 7.79 -12.79
N PRO A 101 13.81 9.11 -13.03
CA PRO A 101 15.10 9.79 -13.17
C PRO A 101 15.97 9.79 -11.92
N ARG A 102 15.37 9.59 -10.73
CA ARG A 102 16.06 9.54 -9.43
C ARG A 102 16.43 8.13 -9.00
N LEU A 103 15.95 7.12 -9.72
CA LEU A 103 16.16 5.72 -9.41
C LEU A 103 17.60 5.30 -9.76
N VAL A 104 18.45 5.15 -8.75
CA VAL A 104 19.78 4.52 -8.89
C VAL A 104 19.72 3.07 -8.41
N LEU A 105 20.16 2.15 -9.28
CA LEU A 105 20.06 0.69 -9.14
C LEU A 105 21.44 0.07 -8.84
N ASP A 106 22.05 0.47 -7.75
CA ASP A 106 23.41 0.11 -7.31
C ASP A 106 23.44 -0.91 -6.14
N GLY A 107 22.29 -1.47 -5.79
CA GLY A 107 22.14 -2.45 -4.71
C GLY A 107 21.97 -1.84 -3.32
N ARG A 108 21.84 -0.52 -3.19
CA ARG A 108 21.62 0.14 -1.89
C ARG A 108 20.31 -0.27 -1.22
N TRP A 109 20.29 -0.15 0.10
CA TRP A 109 19.15 -0.49 0.95
C TRP A 109 18.12 0.64 0.96
N VAL A 110 16.85 0.26 0.88
CA VAL A 110 15.69 1.15 0.97
C VAL A 110 14.59 0.53 1.83
N ALA A 111 13.71 1.36 2.37
CA ALA A 111 12.51 0.92 3.06
C ALA A 111 11.34 0.88 2.07
N GLN A 112 10.75 -0.28 1.84
CA GLN A 112 9.49 -0.42 1.12
C GLN A 112 8.34 -0.24 2.10
N VAL A 113 7.63 0.88 1.99
CA VAL A 113 6.58 1.30 2.93
C VAL A 113 5.15 1.11 2.39
N ALA A 114 5.01 0.78 1.11
CA ALA A 114 3.74 0.36 0.53
C ALA A 114 3.98 -0.60 -0.64
N SER A 115 3.05 -1.54 -0.84
CA SER A 115 3.05 -2.51 -1.94
C SER A 115 1.63 -3.01 -2.18
N LYS A 116 0.93 -2.45 -3.17
CA LYS A 116 -0.49 -2.72 -3.41
C LYS A 116 -0.82 -2.78 -4.91
N SER A 117 -1.63 -3.75 -5.31
CA SER A 117 -2.37 -3.71 -6.58
C SER A 117 -3.77 -3.16 -6.35
N VAL A 118 -4.37 -2.55 -7.37
CA VAL A 118 -5.76 -2.08 -7.27
C VAL A 118 -6.69 -3.27 -7.05
N GLY A 119 -7.60 -3.15 -6.08
CA GLY A 119 -8.53 -4.21 -5.71
C GLY A 119 -7.94 -5.29 -4.80
N ILE A 120 -6.69 -5.15 -4.34
CA ILE A 120 -6.12 -6.12 -3.39
C ILE A 120 -6.80 -6.01 -2.03
N THR A 121 -7.03 -7.17 -1.40
CA THR A 121 -7.51 -7.23 -0.03
C THR A 121 -6.36 -7.60 0.91
N ASP A 122 -6.11 -6.77 1.91
CA ASP A 122 -5.11 -6.99 2.95
C ASP A 122 -5.80 -7.01 4.33
N PRO A 123 -5.95 -8.18 4.98
CA PRO A 123 -6.65 -8.27 6.27
C PRO A 123 -5.90 -7.59 7.43
N LEU A 124 -4.60 -7.30 7.26
CA LEU A 124 -3.78 -6.66 8.29
C LEU A 124 -3.79 -5.13 8.18
N GLN A 125 -4.39 -4.56 7.14
CA GLN A 125 -4.46 -3.12 6.91
C GLN A 125 -5.87 -2.69 6.52
N SER A 126 -6.29 -1.50 6.95
CA SER A 126 -7.58 -0.92 6.57
C SER A 126 -7.38 0.21 5.57
N ALA A 127 -8.12 0.17 4.47
CA ALA A 127 -8.24 1.25 3.51
C ALA A 127 -9.01 2.45 4.10
N ALA A 128 -8.98 3.60 3.44
CA ALA A 128 -9.59 4.83 3.96
C ALA A 128 -11.13 4.72 4.10
N ASN A 129 -11.74 3.84 3.33
CA ASN A 129 -13.17 3.53 3.38
C ASN A 129 -13.55 2.56 4.53
N GLY A 130 -12.59 2.15 5.38
CA GLY A 130 -12.80 1.22 6.49
C GLY A 130 -12.88 -0.26 6.08
N THR A 131 -12.70 -0.57 4.79
CA THR A 131 -12.60 -1.94 4.30
C THR A 131 -11.14 -2.42 4.32
N HIS A 132 -10.91 -3.68 3.94
CA HIS A 132 -9.57 -4.23 3.73
C HIS A 132 -9.16 -4.21 2.25
N THR A 133 -9.98 -3.65 1.36
CA THR A 133 -9.73 -3.61 -0.08
C THR A 133 -9.21 -2.24 -0.48
N PHE A 134 -8.06 -2.22 -1.14
CA PHE A 134 -7.37 -1.00 -1.54
C PHE A 134 -7.65 -0.66 -3.00
N TYR A 135 -8.19 0.54 -3.24
CA TYR A 135 -8.41 1.09 -4.57
C TYR A 135 -7.31 2.09 -4.94
N ALA A 136 -7.33 2.63 -6.16
CA ALA A 136 -6.24 3.51 -6.62
C ALA A 136 -6.14 4.78 -5.77
N VAL A 137 -7.28 5.32 -5.31
CA VAL A 137 -7.31 6.45 -4.38
C VAL A 137 -6.62 6.16 -3.05
N ASP A 138 -6.77 4.95 -2.51
CA ASP A 138 -6.13 4.52 -1.25
C ASP A 138 -4.62 4.38 -1.45
N ILE A 139 -4.20 3.72 -2.52
CA ILE A 139 -2.78 3.51 -2.85
C ILE A 139 -2.06 4.86 -3.04
N LEU A 140 -2.71 5.82 -3.68
CA LEU A 140 -2.18 7.17 -3.84
C LEU A 140 -2.09 7.91 -2.50
N ALA A 141 -3.10 7.78 -1.64
CA ALA A 141 -3.07 8.38 -0.31
C ALA A 141 -1.93 7.81 0.54
N GLU A 142 -1.71 6.49 0.54
CA GLU A 142 -0.57 5.85 1.20
C GLU A 142 0.77 6.37 0.66
N SER A 143 0.90 6.47 -0.66
CA SER A 143 2.11 6.99 -1.31
C SER A 143 2.41 8.42 -0.88
N ARG A 144 1.38 9.26 -0.76
CA ARG A 144 1.51 10.65 -0.27
C ARG A 144 1.78 10.73 1.22
N ALA A 145 1.23 9.83 2.02
CA ALA A 145 1.52 9.76 3.45
C ALA A 145 3.00 9.42 3.70
N ALA A 146 3.59 8.54 2.89
CA ALA A 146 5.02 8.26 2.93
C ALA A 146 5.85 9.52 2.62
N VAL A 147 5.47 10.30 1.59
CA VAL A 147 6.08 11.60 1.30
C VAL A 147 6.04 12.53 2.50
N ALA A 148 4.91 12.63 3.22
CA ALA A 148 4.79 13.51 4.38
C ALA A 148 5.69 13.10 5.58
N SER A 149 6.19 11.86 5.63
CA SER A 149 7.03 11.34 6.72
C SER A 149 8.53 11.61 6.56
N VAL A 150 8.96 11.98 5.35
CA VAL A 150 10.37 12.22 4.99
C VAL A 150 10.44 13.40 4.00
N SER A 151 11.63 13.72 3.48
CA SER A 151 11.69 14.66 2.34
C SER A 151 11.18 14.01 1.07
N ASP A 152 10.40 14.72 0.26
CA ASP A 152 9.85 14.25 -1.03
C ASP A 152 10.92 13.63 -1.94
N SER A 153 12.12 14.21 -1.97
CA SER A 153 13.25 13.72 -2.78
C SER A 153 13.72 12.31 -2.40
N SER A 154 13.38 11.85 -1.20
CA SER A 154 13.70 10.51 -0.68
C SER A 154 12.61 9.48 -0.97
N VAL A 155 11.46 9.88 -1.50
CA VAL A 155 10.39 8.93 -1.83
C VAL A 155 10.40 8.61 -3.32
N LEU A 156 10.31 7.32 -3.63
CA LEU A 156 10.14 6.80 -4.99
C LEU A 156 8.83 6.02 -5.03
N VAL A 157 7.97 6.36 -5.99
CA VAL A 157 6.80 5.56 -6.33
C VAL A 157 7.13 4.82 -7.62
N LEU A 158 7.02 3.50 -7.63
CA LEU A 158 7.45 2.65 -8.73
C LEU A 158 6.41 1.56 -9.01
N ARG A 159 6.57 0.88 -10.15
CA ARG A 159 5.96 -0.44 -10.37
C ARG A 159 6.87 -1.53 -9.85
N SER A 160 6.27 -2.66 -9.48
CA SER A 160 6.96 -3.90 -9.08
C SER A 160 7.90 -4.51 -10.14
N THR A 161 7.91 -3.95 -11.35
CA THR A 161 8.77 -4.37 -12.47
C THR A 161 9.90 -3.39 -12.77
N ASP A 162 9.97 -2.26 -12.06
CA ASP A 162 10.97 -1.20 -12.30
C ASP A 162 12.34 -1.49 -11.65
N PHE A 163 12.40 -2.42 -10.69
CA PHE A 163 13.64 -2.81 -10.01
C PHE A 163 13.55 -4.26 -9.50
N GLY A 164 14.70 -4.87 -9.22
CA GLY A 164 14.80 -6.18 -8.60
C GLY A 164 14.16 -7.31 -9.41
N LYS A 165 13.75 -8.37 -8.72
CA LYS A 165 13.03 -9.48 -9.38
C LYS A 165 11.64 -9.00 -9.79
N ARG A 166 11.33 -9.10 -11.08
CA ARG A 166 10.02 -8.72 -11.63
C ARG A 166 8.94 -9.58 -11.01
N SER A 167 7.89 -8.91 -10.56
CA SER A 167 6.75 -9.55 -9.92
C SER A 167 5.46 -8.86 -10.36
N VAL A 168 4.39 -9.64 -10.50
CA VAL A 168 3.06 -9.17 -10.86
C VAL A 168 2.04 -9.74 -9.88
N ALA A 169 0.91 -9.06 -9.74
CA ALA A 169 -0.23 -9.54 -8.98
C ALA A 169 -0.93 -10.71 -9.70
N ALA A 170 -1.94 -11.31 -9.04
CA ALA A 170 -2.65 -12.48 -9.54
C ALA A 170 -3.38 -12.24 -10.88
N ASP A 171 -3.72 -10.99 -11.18
CA ASP A 171 -4.33 -10.53 -12.43
C ASP A 171 -3.30 -10.27 -13.56
N GLY A 172 -2.02 -10.55 -13.30
CA GLY A 172 -0.91 -10.33 -14.23
C GLY A 172 -0.43 -8.87 -14.32
N GLN A 173 -0.97 -7.96 -13.51
CA GLN A 173 -0.57 -6.55 -13.53
C GLN A 173 0.59 -6.27 -12.56
N ALA A 174 1.46 -5.33 -12.93
CA ALA A 174 2.45 -4.81 -12.01
C ALA A 174 1.77 -3.98 -10.92
N TYR A 175 2.13 -4.23 -9.66
CA TYR A 175 1.60 -3.50 -8.51
C TYR A 175 2.44 -2.27 -8.20
N TRP A 176 1.85 -1.34 -7.44
CA TRP A 176 2.51 -0.12 -7.02
C TRP A 176 3.37 -0.36 -5.79
N ILE A 177 4.56 0.22 -5.77
CA ILE A 177 5.51 0.14 -4.67
C ILE A 177 5.92 1.56 -4.28
N THR A 178 5.91 1.86 -2.98
CA THR A 178 6.46 3.10 -2.43
C THR A 178 7.70 2.80 -1.62
N LEU A 179 8.81 3.45 -1.97
CA LEU A 179 10.12 3.27 -1.36
C LEU A 179 10.57 4.58 -0.71
N VAL A 180 11.26 4.46 0.42
CA VAL A 180 11.98 5.53 1.10
C VAL A 180 13.48 5.24 1.01
N ASP A 181 14.20 6.16 0.40
CA ASP A 181 15.65 6.18 0.22
C ASP A 181 16.26 7.37 0.96
N VAL A 182 16.68 7.10 2.20
CA VAL A 182 17.38 8.06 3.07
C VAL A 182 18.84 7.66 3.31
N GLY A 183 19.41 6.83 2.42
CA GLY A 183 20.81 6.39 2.50
C GLY A 183 21.08 5.31 3.55
N PHE A 184 20.23 4.27 3.60
CA PHE A 184 20.47 3.14 4.50
C PHE A 184 21.71 2.33 4.09
N THR A 185 22.47 1.91 5.10
CA THR A 185 23.71 1.13 4.95
C THR A 185 23.49 -0.36 5.15
N SER A 186 22.38 -0.77 5.75
CA SER A 186 22.07 -2.18 6.02
C SER A 186 20.56 -2.44 6.14
N SER A 187 20.17 -3.70 6.00
CA SER A 187 18.79 -4.15 6.26
C SER A 187 18.34 -3.84 7.69
N ASP A 188 19.23 -3.97 8.68
CA ASP A 188 18.88 -3.73 10.08
C ASP A 188 18.62 -2.24 10.36
N GLN A 189 19.34 -1.35 9.68
CA GLN A 189 19.06 0.09 9.76
C GLN A 189 17.66 0.41 9.20
N VAL A 190 17.26 -0.25 8.11
CA VAL A 190 15.90 -0.12 7.58
C VAL A 190 14.86 -0.61 8.59
N LYS A 191 15.06 -1.79 9.20
CA LYS A 191 14.13 -2.34 10.20
C LYS A 191 14.00 -1.42 11.42
N SER A 192 15.11 -0.87 11.92
CA SER A 192 15.08 0.10 13.03
C SER A 192 14.31 1.36 12.64
N TRP A 193 14.51 1.88 11.43
CA TRP A 193 13.76 3.03 10.93
C TRP A 193 12.26 2.74 10.78
N CYS A 194 11.90 1.56 10.27
CA CYS A 194 10.51 1.11 10.19
C CYS A 194 9.86 1.12 11.59
N ALA A 195 10.52 0.50 12.58
CA ALA A 195 10.00 0.42 13.95
C ALA A 195 9.84 1.80 14.62
N SER A 196 10.75 2.74 14.35
CA SER A 196 10.62 4.11 14.86
C SER A 196 9.54 4.92 14.16
N THR A 197 9.32 4.67 12.87
CA THR A 197 8.33 5.38 12.04
C THR A 197 6.92 4.90 12.34
N TYR A 198 6.75 3.61 12.67
CA TYR A 198 5.47 2.98 12.94
C TYR A 198 5.42 2.36 14.36
N PRO A 199 5.58 3.15 15.43
CA PRO A 199 5.74 2.63 16.79
C PRO A 199 4.46 1.99 17.36
N THR A 200 3.32 2.22 16.73
CA THR A 200 2.02 1.69 17.15
C THR A 200 1.66 0.36 16.50
N LEU A 201 2.43 -0.10 15.51
CA LEU A 201 2.17 -1.37 14.83
C LEU A 201 2.75 -2.53 15.63
N THR A 202 2.04 -3.66 15.64
CA THR A 202 2.60 -4.93 16.14
C THR A 202 3.71 -5.41 15.20
N ALA A 203 4.52 -6.38 15.66
CA ALA A 203 5.60 -6.92 14.82
C ALA A 203 5.10 -7.50 13.48
N GLU A 204 3.94 -8.15 13.48
CA GLU A 204 3.31 -8.70 12.28
C GLU A 204 2.83 -7.58 11.33
N GLN A 205 2.13 -6.58 11.86
CA GLN A 205 1.68 -5.43 11.08
C GLN A 205 2.86 -4.64 10.52
N LEU A 206 3.93 -4.48 11.30
CA LEU A 206 5.14 -3.79 10.88
C LEU A 206 5.83 -4.53 9.72
N ALA A 207 5.93 -5.85 9.79
CA ALA A 207 6.51 -6.66 8.71
C ALA A 207 5.69 -6.59 7.41
N ASN A 208 4.37 -6.37 7.52
CA ASN A 208 3.48 -6.17 6.36
C ASN A 208 3.54 -4.73 5.81
N ALA A 209 3.74 -3.74 6.68
CA ALA A 209 3.74 -2.32 6.30
C ALA A 209 5.10 -1.83 5.80
N CYS A 210 6.21 -2.32 6.37
CA CYS A 210 7.53 -1.78 6.11
C CYS A 210 8.60 -2.89 6.02
N ALA A 211 9.19 -3.05 4.84
CA ALA A 211 10.16 -4.10 4.55
C ALA A 211 11.47 -3.55 3.97
N ALA A 212 12.59 -4.16 4.35
CA ALA A 212 13.89 -3.84 3.76
C ALA A 212 14.03 -4.43 2.36
N ARG A 213 14.47 -3.61 1.40
CA ARG A 213 14.72 -4.01 0.01
C ARG A 213 16.04 -3.45 -0.50
N THR A 214 16.56 -4.05 -1.58
CA THR A 214 17.71 -3.52 -2.33
C THR A 214 17.26 -3.07 -3.72
N LEU A 215 17.81 -1.93 -4.16
CA LEU A 215 17.57 -1.40 -5.51
C LEU A 215 18.54 -2.00 -6.52
N THR A 216 18.14 -3.09 -7.19
CA THR A 216 18.95 -3.76 -8.22
C THR A 216 18.28 -3.69 -9.58
N SER A 217 19.04 -3.93 -10.65
CA SER A 217 18.49 -3.95 -12.01
C SER A 217 17.36 -4.98 -12.15
N PRO A 218 16.28 -4.67 -12.91
CA PRO A 218 15.19 -5.60 -13.19
C PRO A 218 15.66 -6.93 -13.79
N HIS A 219 15.23 -8.04 -13.22
CA HIS A 219 15.53 -9.41 -13.67
C HIS A 219 14.36 -10.35 -13.40
N ASP A 220 14.38 -11.53 -14.03
CA ASP A 220 13.33 -12.57 -13.89
C ASP A 220 13.74 -13.68 -12.91
#